data_AF-A0A2N9HEW1-F1
#
_entry.id   AF-A0A2N9HEW1-F1
#
_cell.length_a   1.000
_cell.length_b   1.000
_cell.length_c   1.000
_cell.angle_alpha   90.00
_cell.angle_beta   90.00
_cell.angle_gamma   90.00
#
_symmetry.space_group_name_H-M   'P 1'
#
loop_
_entity.id
_entity.type
_entity.pdbx_description
1 polymer ?
#
loop_
_entity_poly.entity_id
_entity_poly.type
_entity_poly.pdbx_seq_one_letter_code
_entity_poly.pdbx_strand_id
1 'polypeptide(L)'
;MAVITLSDEFTSPVPPGKMFKALILDADNLLPKLMPQAIRSGHFKSLKHRIDALDEEKLTYSYTLVEGDDDLLDKIESISYEIKFEPTPGGGSKGTNVSKYHPKPGVQINEEEIKAGKEKAMAVYKGVEAYLLANPNAYA
;
A
#
# COMPACT_ATOMS: atom_id res chain seq x y z
N MET A 1 -6.48 -2.75 24.27
CA MET A 1 -7.38 -3.16 23.17
C MET A 1 -6.67 -4.16 22.30
N ALA A 2 -7.38 -5.02 21.57
CA ALA A 2 -6.76 -5.96 20.66
C ALA A 2 -6.30 -5.25 19.38
N VAL A 3 -5.04 -5.45 19.00
CA VAL A 3 -4.51 -5.03 17.69
C VAL A 3 -5.06 -6.00 16.64
N ILE A 4 -5.65 -5.48 15.57
CA ILE A 4 -6.13 -6.31 14.46
C ILE A 4 -4.97 -6.45 13.49
N THR A 5 -4.45 -7.68 13.31
CA THR A 5 -3.37 -7.96 12.37
C THR A 5 -3.91 -8.78 11.21
N LEU A 6 -3.68 -8.31 9.99
CA LEU A 6 -4.07 -8.97 8.75
C LEU A 6 -2.84 -9.13 7.87
N SER A 7 -2.70 -10.31 7.27
CA SER A 7 -1.60 -10.62 6.36
C SER A 7 -2.18 -11.06 5.04
N ASP A 8 -1.80 -10.37 3.98
CA ASP A 8 -2.24 -10.65 2.61
C ASP A 8 -1.03 -10.90 1.71
N GLU A 9 -1.16 -11.89 0.86
CA GLU A 9 -0.14 -12.24 -0.14
C GLU A 9 -0.73 -12.07 -1.54
N PHE A 10 0.07 -11.53 -2.44
CA PHE A 10 -0.32 -11.31 -3.83
C PHE A 10 0.86 -11.60 -4.74
N THR A 11 0.58 -12.05 -5.96
CA THR A 11 1.60 -12.32 -6.97
C THR A 11 1.42 -11.38 -8.15
N SER A 12 2.55 -11.02 -8.76
CA SER A 12 2.60 -10.21 -9.98
C SER A 12 3.58 -10.81 -10.97
N PRO A 13 3.29 -10.73 -12.28
CA PRO A 13 4.28 -11.02 -13.31
C PRO A 13 5.43 -10.01 -13.36
N VAL A 14 5.34 -8.87 -12.66
CA VAL A 14 6.38 -7.83 -12.66
C VAL A 14 7.48 -8.16 -11.64
N PRO A 15 8.78 -8.00 -11.98
CA PRO A 15 9.89 -8.21 -11.05
C PRO A 15 9.78 -7.34 -9.78
N PRO A 16 10.25 -7.83 -8.62
CA PRO A 16 10.01 -7.17 -7.33
C PRO A 16 10.73 -5.81 -7.24
N GLY A 17 11.91 -5.66 -7.82
CA GLY A 17 12.63 -4.38 -7.85
C GLY A 17 11.90 -3.28 -8.63
N LYS A 18 11.20 -3.64 -9.71
CA LYS A 18 10.38 -2.68 -10.48
C LYS A 18 9.14 -2.26 -9.72
N MET A 19 8.44 -3.24 -9.12
CA MET A 19 7.28 -2.97 -8.26
C MET A 19 7.67 -2.08 -7.10
N PHE A 20 8.79 -2.38 -6.43
CA PHE A 20 9.28 -1.60 -5.30
C PHE A 20 9.61 -0.16 -5.69
N LYS A 21 10.37 0.04 -6.77
CA LYS A 21 10.68 1.39 -7.27
C LYS A 21 9.43 2.18 -7.62
N ALA A 22 8.48 1.59 -8.34
CA ALA A 22 7.31 2.30 -8.83
C ALA A 22 6.25 2.58 -7.75
N LEU A 23 6.04 1.62 -6.83
CA LEU A 23 4.99 1.68 -5.82
C LEU A 23 5.44 2.38 -4.53
N ILE A 24 6.75 2.36 -4.23
CA ILE A 24 7.29 2.88 -2.97
C ILE A 24 8.19 4.09 -3.23
N LEU A 25 9.21 3.97 -4.09
CA LEU A 25 10.19 5.05 -4.26
C LEU A 25 9.69 6.21 -5.15
N ASP A 26 8.92 5.92 -6.21
CA ASP A 26 8.39 6.92 -7.15
C ASP A 26 6.86 7.09 -7.04
N ALA A 27 6.27 6.66 -5.93
CA ALA A 27 4.83 6.70 -5.71
C ALA A 27 4.26 8.12 -5.86
N ASP A 28 4.94 9.11 -5.28
CA ASP A 28 4.50 10.51 -5.28
C ASP A 28 4.47 11.15 -6.68
N ASN A 29 5.27 10.62 -7.62
CA ASN A 29 5.32 11.07 -9.00
C ASN A 29 4.45 10.23 -9.94
N LEU A 30 4.36 8.92 -9.69
CA LEU A 30 3.65 7.97 -10.52
C LEU A 30 2.13 7.95 -10.22
N LEU A 31 1.74 7.91 -8.94
CA LEU A 31 0.34 7.78 -8.56
C LEU A 31 -0.54 8.93 -9.07
N PRO A 32 -0.12 10.22 -9.03
CA PRO A 32 -0.89 11.30 -9.62
C PRO A 32 -1.10 11.20 -11.13
N LYS A 33 -0.18 10.53 -11.84
CA LYS A 33 -0.29 10.30 -13.29
C LYS A 33 -1.21 9.13 -13.61
N LEU A 34 -1.19 8.08 -12.79
CA LEU A 34 -2.02 6.89 -12.99
C LEU A 34 -3.47 7.10 -12.59
N MET A 35 -3.70 7.81 -11.47
CA MET A 35 -5.04 8.02 -10.92
C MET A 35 -5.31 9.52 -10.72
N PRO A 36 -5.25 10.34 -11.78
CA PRO A 36 -5.43 11.78 -11.68
C PRO A 36 -6.84 12.13 -11.19
N GLN A 37 -7.85 11.32 -11.50
CA GLN A 37 -9.22 11.56 -11.07
C GLN A 37 -9.39 11.36 -9.56
N ALA A 38 -8.75 10.35 -8.97
CA ALA A 38 -8.86 10.05 -7.54
C ALA A 38 -8.22 11.14 -6.66
N ILE A 39 -7.14 11.75 -7.15
CA ILE A 39 -6.47 12.87 -6.47
C ILE A 39 -7.22 14.18 -6.72
N ARG A 40 -7.65 14.45 -7.96
CA ARG A 40 -8.34 15.71 -8.30
C ARG A 40 -9.75 15.82 -7.73
N SER A 41 -10.46 14.71 -7.53
CA SER A 41 -11.82 14.74 -6.96
C SER A 41 -11.83 14.97 -5.45
N GLY A 42 -10.67 15.05 -4.79
CA GLY A 42 -10.59 15.13 -3.33
C GLY A 42 -11.03 13.84 -2.63
N HIS A 43 -11.22 12.74 -3.36
CA HIS A 43 -11.53 11.43 -2.76
C HIS A 43 -10.37 10.86 -1.95
N PHE A 44 -9.13 11.19 -2.32
CA PHE A 44 -7.98 11.09 -1.42
C PHE A 44 -7.80 12.44 -0.73
N LYS A 45 -8.42 12.62 0.43
CA LYS A 45 -8.02 13.70 1.34
C LYS A 45 -6.58 13.46 1.81
N SER A 46 -5.91 14.49 2.30
CA SER A 46 -4.50 14.40 2.69
C SER A 46 -4.28 13.28 3.71
N LEU A 47 -3.38 12.34 3.41
CA LEU A 47 -2.89 11.33 4.34
C LEU A 47 -1.46 11.68 4.75
N LYS A 48 -1.10 11.48 6.01
CA LYS A 48 0.29 11.51 6.47
C LYS A 48 0.74 10.10 6.75
N HIS A 49 1.77 9.70 6.02
CA HIS A 49 2.48 8.46 6.24
C HIS A 49 3.80 8.77 6.94
N ARG A 50 4.15 7.98 7.95
CA ARG A 50 5.49 7.95 8.52
C ARG A 50 6.19 6.70 8.01
N ILE A 51 7.33 6.85 7.35
CA ILE A 51 8.17 5.71 6.98
C ILE A 51 8.86 5.22 8.25
N ASP A 52 8.63 3.96 8.62
CA ASP A 52 9.24 3.34 9.80
C ASP A 52 10.55 2.62 9.44
N ALA A 53 10.57 1.93 8.30
CA ALA A 53 11.78 1.34 7.73
C ALA A 53 11.69 1.22 6.20
N LEU A 54 12.82 1.38 5.53
CA LEU A 54 12.98 1.17 4.09
C LEU A 54 14.27 0.41 3.86
N ASP A 55 14.19 -0.76 3.23
CA ASP A 55 15.35 -1.59 2.86
C ASP A 55 15.18 -2.03 1.41
N GLU A 56 15.90 -1.36 0.52
CA GLU A 56 15.87 -1.59 -0.93
C GLU A 56 16.54 -2.91 -1.33
N GLU A 57 17.47 -3.43 -0.52
CA GLU A 57 18.16 -4.68 -0.82
C GLU A 57 17.26 -5.89 -0.52
N LYS A 58 16.56 -5.84 0.62
CA LYS A 58 15.57 -6.85 1.02
C LYS A 58 14.20 -6.62 0.41
N LEU A 59 14.00 -5.51 -0.29
CA LEU A 59 12.73 -5.07 -0.88
C LEU A 59 11.61 -5.07 0.16
N THR A 60 11.94 -4.56 1.35
CA THR A 60 11.01 -4.39 2.46
C THR A 60 10.78 -2.92 2.76
N TYR A 61 9.53 -2.58 3.06
CA TYR A 61 9.10 -1.23 3.37
C TYR A 61 8.03 -1.30 4.45
N SER A 62 8.24 -0.57 5.54
CA SER A 62 7.23 -0.39 6.57
C SER A 62 6.91 1.07 6.78
N TYR A 63 5.62 1.35 6.92
CA TYR A 63 5.13 2.69 7.16
C TYR A 63 3.90 2.65 8.05
N THR A 64 3.68 3.75 8.76
CA THR A 64 2.53 3.94 9.63
C THR A 64 1.68 5.10 9.14
N LEU A 65 0.38 4.86 8.99
CA LEU A 65 -0.64 5.86 8.80
C LEU A 65 -0.85 6.58 10.14
N VAL A 66 -0.45 7.85 10.22
CA VAL A 66 -0.50 8.65 11.45
C VAL A 66 -1.64 9.66 11.44
N GLU A 67 -1.96 10.22 10.27
CA GLU A 67 -3.08 11.15 10.11
C GLU A 67 -3.69 10.97 8.73
N GLY A 68 -4.95 11.31 8.62
CA GLY A 68 -5.65 11.34 7.35
C GLY A 68 -7.14 11.48 7.57
N ASP A 69 -7.81 12.05 6.58
CA ASP A 69 -9.21 12.41 6.67
C ASP A 69 -10.03 11.31 5.94
N ASP A 70 -10.20 10.19 6.64
CA ASP A 70 -10.94 8.99 6.22
C ASP A 70 -11.68 8.45 7.46
N ASP A 71 -12.93 7.98 7.30
CA ASP A 71 -13.78 7.51 8.40
C ASP A 71 -13.12 6.40 9.23
N LEU A 72 -12.23 5.61 8.60
CA LEU A 72 -11.44 4.58 9.26
C LEU A 72 -10.37 5.17 10.20
N LEU A 73 -9.73 6.28 9.80
CA LEU A 73 -8.68 6.94 10.58
C LEU A 73 -9.22 7.63 11.82
N ASP A 74 -10.49 8.06 11.82
CA ASP A 74 -11.14 8.61 13.01
C ASP A 74 -11.35 7.56 14.11
N LYS A 75 -11.42 6.27 13.74
CA LYS A 75 -11.69 5.14 14.64
C LYS A 75 -10.43 4.49 15.21
N ILE A 76 -9.26 4.84 14.70
CA ILE A 76 -7.98 4.20 15.03
C ILE A 76 -6.96 5.22 15.47
N GLU A 77 -6.00 4.78 16.29
CA GLU A 77 -4.83 5.57 16.65
C GLU A 77 -3.78 5.55 15.54
N SER A 78 -3.61 4.41 14.87
CA SER A 78 -2.70 4.25 13.73
C SER A 78 -2.94 2.95 12.97
N ILE A 79 -2.42 2.88 11.74
CA ILE A 79 -2.28 1.63 10.98
C ILE A 79 -0.82 1.47 10.59
N SER A 80 -0.18 0.38 11.01
CA SER A 80 1.16 0.04 10.54
C SER A 80 1.07 -0.98 9.42
N TYR A 81 1.84 -0.75 8.36
CA TYR A 81 1.95 -1.62 7.20
C TYR A 81 3.38 -2.12 7.10
N GLU A 82 3.55 -3.41 6.84
CA GLU A 82 4.83 -4.04 6.53
C GLU A 82 4.69 -4.73 5.18
N ILE A 83 5.36 -4.19 4.18
CA ILE A 83 5.34 -4.67 2.80
C ILE A 83 6.68 -5.32 2.49
N LYS A 84 6.64 -6.50 1.89
CA LYS A 84 7.82 -7.22 1.41
C LYS A 84 7.57 -7.72 0.01
N PHE A 85 8.56 -7.58 -0.87
CA PHE A 85 8.53 -8.17 -2.20
C PHE A 85 9.65 -9.20 -2.37
N GLU A 86 9.30 -10.36 -2.89
CA GLU A 86 10.23 -11.45 -3.15
C GLU A 86 10.16 -11.87 -4.63
N PRO A 87 11.28 -12.25 -5.25
CA PRO A 87 11.27 -12.79 -6.61
C PRO A 87 10.59 -14.17 -6.64
N THR A 88 9.89 -14.45 -7.72
CA THR A 88 9.30 -15.78 -7.98
C THR A 88 10.09 -16.52 -9.06
N PRO A 89 10.08 -17.86 -9.09
CA PRO A 89 10.75 -18.63 -10.13
C PRO A 89 10.31 -18.28 -11.56
N GLY A 90 9.09 -17.74 -11.72
CA GLY A 90 8.55 -17.31 -13.02
C GLY A 90 9.01 -15.92 -13.48
N GLY A 91 9.97 -15.29 -12.79
CA GLY A 91 10.48 -13.95 -13.13
C GLY A 91 9.60 -12.79 -12.65
N GLY A 92 8.46 -13.08 -12.02
CA GLY A 92 7.59 -12.11 -11.37
C GLY A 92 7.93 -11.88 -9.90
N SER A 93 7.03 -11.25 -9.16
CA SER A 93 7.15 -10.98 -7.73
C SER A 93 6.01 -11.57 -6.90
N LYS A 94 6.33 -11.90 -5.65
CA LYS A 94 5.37 -12.20 -4.59
C LYS A 94 5.46 -11.06 -3.59
N GLY A 95 4.39 -10.32 -3.42
CA GLY A 95 4.27 -9.31 -2.38
C GLY A 95 3.51 -9.85 -1.17
N THR A 96 3.99 -9.50 0.02
CA THR A 96 3.31 -9.73 1.29
C THR A 96 3.05 -8.37 1.91
N ASN A 97 1.82 -8.13 2.36
CA ASN A 97 1.43 -6.94 3.10
C ASN A 97 0.83 -7.36 4.45
N VAL A 98 1.47 -6.95 5.54
CA VAL A 98 0.96 -7.13 6.90
C VAL A 98 0.44 -5.78 7.40
N SER A 99 -0.86 -5.69 7.65
CA SER A 99 -1.54 -4.50 8.16
C SER A 99 -1.92 -4.70 9.63
N LYS A 100 -1.49 -3.80 10.50
CA LYS A 100 -1.75 -3.79 11.95
C LYS A 100 -2.57 -2.55 12.30
N TYR A 101 -3.84 -2.75 12.61
CA TYR A 101 -4.76 -1.67 13.00
C TYR A 101 -4.77 -1.55 14.51
N HIS A 102 -4.63 -0.32 15.00
CA HIS A 102 -4.68 0.03 16.42
C HIS A 102 -5.96 0.83 16.69
N PRO A 103 -7.10 0.19 17.04
CA PRO A 103 -8.35 0.90 17.32
C PRO A 103 -8.23 1.82 18.55
N LYS A 104 -8.98 2.93 18.54
CA LYS A 104 -9.12 3.80 19.72
C LYS A 104 -9.93 3.12 20.84
N PRO A 105 -9.67 3.40 22.13
CA PRO A 105 -10.46 2.93 23.28
C PRO A 105 -11.97 2.99 23.06
N GLY A 106 -12.67 1.86 23.24
CA GLY A 106 -14.11 1.73 23.06
C GLY A 106 -14.61 1.58 21.60
N VAL A 107 -13.74 1.63 20.59
CA VAL A 107 -14.13 1.54 19.18
C VAL A 107 -13.96 0.12 18.64
N GLN A 108 -14.97 -0.36 17.91
CA GLN A 108 -14.87 -1.55 17.05
C GLN A 108 -14.71 -1.11 15.60
N ILE A 109 -13.68 -1.65 14.95
CA ILE A 109 -13.52 -1.55 13.49
C ILE A 109 -14.25 -2.74 12.87
N ASN A 110 -15.08 -2.48 11.88
CA ASN A 110 -15.80 -3.54 11.19
C ASN A 110 -14.99 -4.07 9.99
N GLU A 111 -15.23 -5.32 9.62
CA GLU A 111 -14.54 -5.96 8.48
C GLU A 111 -14.77 -5.23 7.15
N GLU A 112 -15.93 -4.57 6.98
CA GLU A 112 -16.25 -3.79 5.79
C GLU A 112 -15.31 -2.59 5.61
N GLU A 113 -14.94 -1.91 6.69
CA GLU A 113 -14.06 -0.73 6.64
C GLU A 113 -12.63 -1.14 6.28
N ILE A 114 -12.16 -2.23 6.89
CA ILE A 114 -10.89 -2.87 6.57
C ILE A 114 -10.86 -3.29 5.10
N LYS A 115 -11.94 -3.94 4.63
CA LYS A 115 -12.06 -4.38 3.24
C LYS A 115 -12.03 -3.21 2.27
N ALA A 116 -12.74 -2.12 2.56
CA ALA A 116 -12.72 -0.91 1.74
C ALA A 116 -11.31 -0.31 1.66
N GLY A 117 -10.59 -0.22 2.78
CA GLY A 117 -9.19 0.23 2.79
C GLY A 117 -8.27 -0.66 1.96
N LYS A 118 -8.43 -1.98 2.07
CA LYS A 118 -7.70 -2.97 1.26
C LYS A 118 -8.03 -2.86 -0.23
N GLU A 119 -9.29 -2.68 -0.60
CA GLU A 119 -9.71 -2.51 -2.00
C GLU A 119 -9.11 -1.24 -2.61
N LYS A 120 -9.08 -0.12 -1.86
CA LYS A 120 -8.37 1.10 -2.29
C LYS A 120 -6.89 0.83 -2.53
N ALA A 121 -6.20 0.17 -1.59
CA ALA A 121 -4.77 -0.15 -1.73
C ALA A 121 -4.50 -1.11 -2.91
N MET A 122 -5.37 -2.10 -3.12
CA MET A 122 -5.26 -3.03 -4.24
C MET A 122 -5.55 -2.36 -5.59
N ALA A 123 -6.45 -1.38 -5.65
CA ALA A 123 -6.69 -0.60 -6.86
C ALA A 123 -5.43 0.20 -7.26
N VAL A 124 -4.76 0.82 -6.29
CA VAL A 124 -3.47 1.50 -6.49
C VAL A 124 -2.41 0.53 -7.01
N TYR A 125 -2.26 -0.61 -6.33
CA TYR A 125 -1.34 -1.67 -6.70
C TYR A 125 -1.55 -2.15 -8.15
N LYS A 126 -2.81 -2.44 -8.51
CA LYS A 126 -3.18 -2.89 -9.85
C LYS A 126 -2.95 -1.83 -10.92
N GLY A 127 -3.16 -0.55 -10.59
CA GLY A 127 -2.83 0.56 -11.47
C GLY A 127 -1.33 0.62 -11.80
N VAL A 128 -0.48 0.47 -10.78
CA VAL A 128 0.99 0.44 -10.95
C VAL A 128 1.43 -0.80 -11.72
N GLU A 129 0.91 -1.98 -11.38
CA GLU A 129 1.20 -3.23 -12.09
C GLU A 129 0.87 -3.11 -13.59
N ALA A 130 -0.33 -2.63 -13.92
CA ALA A 130 -0.76 -2.45 -15.31
C ALA A 130 0.15 -1.46 -16.06
N TYR A 131 0.57 -0.38 -15.41
CA TYR A 131 1.50 0.58 -15.99
C TYR A 131 2.87 -0.04 -16.31
N LEU A 132 3.44 -0.82 -15.38
CA LEU A 132 4.73 -1.48 -15.57
C LEU A 132 4.67 -2.57 -16.65
N LEU A 133 3.54 -3.26 -16.77
CA LEU A 133 3.31 -4.22 -17.85
C LEU A 133 3.19 -3.55 -19.21
N ALA A 134 2.50 -2.41 -19.29
CA ALA A 134 2.40 -1.62 -20.52
C ALA A 134 3.72 -0.92 -20.89
N ASN A 135 4.60 -0.67 -19.91
CA ASN A 135 5.86 0.06 -20.07
C ASN A 135 7.05 -0.77 -19.56
N PRO A 136 7.47 -1.83 -20.29
CA PRO A 136 8.50 -2.76 -19.82
C PRO A 136 9.88 -2.11 -19.57
N ASN A 137 10.15 -0.96 -20.20
CA ASN A 137 11.38 -0.18 -20.03
C ASN A 137 11.33 0.79 -18.83
N ALA A 138 10.15 0.99 -18.22
CA ALA A 138 10.03 1.86 -17.05
C ALA A 138 10.71 1.20 -15.84
N TYR A 139 11.48 2.00 -15.09
CA TYR A 139 12.22 1.56 -13.90
C TYR A 139 13.13 0.34 -14.13
N ALA A 140 13.57 0.14 -15.39
CA ALA A 140 14.52 -0.90 -15.78
C ALA A 140 15.94 -0.63 -15.27
#